data_AF-A0AAV2SII5-F1
#
_entry.id   AF-A0AAV2SII5-F1
#
_cell.length_a   1.000
_cell.length_b   1.000
_cell.length_c   1.000
_cell.angle_alpha   90.00
_cell.angle_beta   90.00
_cell.angle_gamma   90.00
#
_symmetry.space_group_name_H-M   'P 1'
#
loop_
_entity.id
_entity.type
_entity.pdbx_description
1 polymer ?
#
loop_
_entity_poly.entity_id
_entity_poly.type
_entity_poly.pdbx_seq_one_letter_code
_entity_poly.pdbx_strand_id
1 'polypeptide(L)'
;MIAVKSLGQKMLFKFSCGHRPQLYKIIYFFKKALLVRTYIPLSTPQLSGYGMMCITKQNHHMVNTCIGLVPEAFDYQATYMKAQGAAQPGVGSPNAYDEEEVEKNWRFHNYYQWVVFFLGFQAALCYFPKFIWNNAEGGLMETIAKGLERGLYKEEEVSSRKKVIVDYIIKHIRMHNSYVFKYWFCELLCFINIVGQLFLIDKFLGGEFLKYGPSVVEYSEMDQEERVDPMIFIFPRMTKCHFHKFGPSGTIERKDAFCLLPLNILNEKVFILVWFWFVILAILLGALIVYRVALFTMPGLRPRAMHKHNKAVTMETIEAITNKTSIGDWWILYVLSTNIDPLIYRDIMTKLSKEIQTADSNNAPYGDGGGGGYHSSSIK
;
A
#
# COMPACT_ATOMS: atom_id res chain seq x y z
N MET A 1 -7.24 -2.87 -23.77
CA MET A 1 -7.87 -1.73 -23.06
C MET A 1 -9.29 -2.00 -22.53
N ILE A 2 -10.15 -2.78 -23.22
CA ILE A 2 -11.56 -3.00 -22.78
C ILE A 2 -11.68 -4.00 -21.61
N ALA A 3 -10.76 -4.97 -21.49
CA ALA A 3 -10.73 -5.94 -20.38
C ALA A 3 -10.40 -5.30 -19.00
N VAL A 4 -9.68 -4.18 -18.97
CA VAL A 4 -9.30 -3.47 -17.73
C VAL A 4 -10.48 -2.67 -17.16
N LYS A 5 -11.34 -2.09 -18.01
CA LYS A 5 -12.56 -1.39 -17.58
C LYS A 5 -13.60 -2.35 -17.00
N SER A 6 -13.78 -3.52 -17.61
CA SER A 6 -14.71 -4.57 -17.15
C SER A 6 -14.27 -5.21 -15.83
N LEU A 7 -12.97 -5.45 -15.65
CA LEU A 7 -12.44 -5.90 -14.35
C LEU A 7 -12.57 -4.82 -13.28
N GLY A 8 -12.32 -3.54 -13.58
CA GLY A 8 -12.47 -2.45 -12.62
C GLY A 8 -13.89 -2.32 -12.07
N GLN A 9 -14.91 -2.48 -12.92
CA GLN A 9 -16.32 -2.28 -12.56
C GLN A 9 -16.92 -3.50 -11.82
N LYS A 10 -16.48 -4.73 -12.15
CA LYS A 10 -16.84 -5.95 -11.40
C LYS A 10 -16.04 -6.12 -10.11
N MET A 11 -14.81 -5.60 -10.05
CA MET A 11 -14.02 -5.57 -8.81
C MET A 11 -14.68 -4.61 -7.83
N LEU A 12 -15.09 -3.40 -8.26
CA LEU A 12 -15.79 -2.41 -7.44
C LEU A 12 -17.10 -2.90 -6.80
N PHE A 13 -17.86 -3.79 -7.46
CA PHE A 13 -19.19 -4.20 -7.00
C PHE A 13 -19.22 -5.37 -6.00
N LYS A 14 -18.10 -6.05 -5.73
CA LYS A 14 -18.03 -7.18 -4.78
C LYS A 14 -17.32 -6.83 -3.46
N PHE A 15 -17.18 -5.53 -3.16
CA PHE A 15 -16.50 -4.99 -1.98
C PHE A 15 -17.40 -4.73 -0.75
N SER A 16 -18.66 -5.18 -0.78
CA SER A 16 -19.60 -5.04 0.35
C SER A 16 -19.57 -6.27 1.25
N CYS A 17 -18.54 -6.39 2.09
CA CYS A 17 -18.65 -7.15 3.34
C CYS A 17 -17.44 -6.89 4.26
N GLY A 18 -17.71 -6.31 5.43
CA GLY A 18 -17.03 -6.55 6.70
C GLY A 18 -15.51 -6.34 6.82
N HIS A 19 -15.14 -5.51 7.80
CA HIS A 19 -13.99 -5.71 8.68
C HIS A 19 -12.60 -5.15 8.34
N ARG A 20 -12.39 -4.47 7.21
CA ARG A 20 -11.17 -3.66 6.97
C ARG A 20 -11.49 -2.54 5.99
N PRO A 21 -10.87 -1.34 6.07
CA PRO A 21 -10.99 -0.36 5.01
C PRO A 21 -10.57 -1.05 3.72
N GLN A 22 -11.39 -0.93 2.67
CA GLN A 22 -11.24 -1.68 1.42
C GLN A 22 -9.80 -1.56 0.86
N LEU A 23 -9.16 -0.42 1.11
CA LEU A 23 -7.76 -0.12 0.82
C LEU A 23 -6.76 -1.14 1.42
N TYR A 24 -6.93 -1.57 2.67
CA TYR A 24 -6.05 -2.58 3.28
C TYR A 24 -6.22 -3.98 2.69
N LYS A 25 -7.43 -4.31 2.22
CA LYS A 25 -7.67 -5.56 1.48
C LYS A 25 -7.00 -5.51 0.11
N ILE A 26 -7.04 -4.36 -0.56
CA ILE A 26 -6.38 -4.10 -1.85
C ILE A 26 -4.86 -4.21 -1.70
N ILE A 27 -4.26 -3.55 -0.70
CA ILE A 27 -2.83 -3.64 -0.37
C ILE A 27 -2.43 -5.10 -0.11
N TYR A 28 -3.23 -5.84 0.66
CA TYR A 28 -2.92 -7.22 1.02
C TYR A 28 -3.07 -8.21 -0.14
N PHE A 29 -4.10 -8.02 -0.99
CA PHE A 29 -4.31 -8.84 -2.17
C PHE A 29 -3.17 -8.69 -3.17
N PHE A 30 -2.77 -7.45 -3.44
CA PHE A 30 -1.63 -7.19 -4.31
C PHE A 30 -0.32 -7.67 -3.72
N LYS A 31 -0.08 -7.49 -2.42
CA LYS A 31 1.09 -8.07 -1.75
C LYS A 31 1.16 -9.59 -1.96
N LYS A 32 0.03 -10.30 -1.80
CA LYS A 32 -0.06 -11.74 -2.06
C LYS A 32 0.16 -12.08 -3.53
N ALA A 33 -0.42 -11.33 -4.45
CA ALA A 33 -0.26 -11.54 -5.88
C ALA A 33 1.18 -11.31 -6.33
N LEU A 34 1.83 -10.24 -5.84
CA LEU A 34 3.24 -9.94 -6.08
C LEU A 34 4.12 -11.06 -5.52
N LEU A 35 4.00 -11.42 -4.25
CA LEU A 35 4.81 -12.48 -3.65
C LEU A 35 4.59 -13.84 -4.32
N VAL A 36 3.36 -14.33 -4.44
CA VAL A 36 3.13 -15.69 -4.91
C VAL A 36 3.40 -15.83 -6.41
N ARG A 37 3.11 -14.80 -7.21
CA ARG A 37 3.21 -14.87 -8.68
C ARG A 37 4.53 -14.35 -9.23
N THR A 38 5.29 -13.55 -8.48
CA THR A 38 6.58 -13.01 -8.93
C THR A 38 7.76 -13.56 -8.13
N TYR A 39 7.69 -13.62 -6.79
CA TYR A 39 8.83 -14.05 -5.98
C TYR A 39 9.18 -15.54 -6.19
N ILE A 40 8.19 -16.44 -6.23
CA ILE A 40 8.43 -17.90 -6.35
C ILE A 40 9.04 -18.28 -7.71
N PRO A 41 8.54 -17.76 -8.86
CA PRO A 41 9.16 -18.03 -10.16
C PRO A 41 10.53 -17.38 -10.32
N LEU A 42 10.79 -16.26 -9.64
CA LEU A 42 12.09 -15.60 -9.66
C LEU A 42 13.13 -16.37 -8.83
N SER A 43 12.79 -16.72 -7.59
CA SER A 43 13.74 -17.32 -6.64
C SER A 43 14.38 -18.61 -7.14
N THR A 44 13.63 -19.42 -7.89
CA THR A 44 14.07 -20.74 -8.35
C THR A 44 15.27 -20.68 -9.31
N PRO A 45 15.22 -19.95 -10.45
CA PRO A 45 16.37 -19.77 -11.34
C PRO A 45 17.50 -18.90 -10.75
N GLN A 46 17.20 -18.00 -9.82
CA GLN A 46 18.22 -17.13 -9.18
C GLN A 46 19.06 -17.87 -8.14
N LEU A 47 18.47 -18.78 -7.37
CA LEU A 47 19.16 -19.59 -6.37
C LEU A 47 19.86 -20.82 -6.96
N SER A 48 19.47 -21.26 -8.15
CA SER A 48 20.03 -22.45 -8.80
C SER A 48 21.21 -22.16 -9.75
N GLY A 49 21.62 -20.90 -9.90
CA GLY A 49 22.75 -20.51 -10.75
C GLY A 49 22.48 -20.55 -12.26
N TYR A 50 21.26 -20.89 -12.69
CA TYR A 50 20.84 -20.87 -14.11
C TYR A 50 20.35 -19.51 -14.59
N GLY A 51 20.50 -18.48 -13.76
CA GLY A 51 19.98 -17.14 -14.05
C GLY A 51 20.71 -16.39 -15.17
N MET A 52 21.91 -16.82 -15.52
CA MET A 52 22.76 -16.16 -16.50
C MET A 52 23.36 -17.19 -17.45
N MET A 53 23.33 -16.88 -18.75
CA MET A 53 23.87 -17.74 -19.80
C MET A 53 24.97 -17.02 -20.55
N CYS A 54 26.20 -17.48 -20.40
CA CYS A 54 27.37 -16.88 -21.03
C CYS A 54 27.81 -17.65 -22.28
N ILE A 55 28.13 -16.90 -23.33
CA ILE A 55 28.70 -17.41 -24.58
C ILE A 55 30.23 -17.39 -24.41
N THR A 56 30.83 -18.57 -24.38
CA THR A 56 32.27 -18.75 -24.19
C THR A 56 32.76 -19.96 -24.97
N LYS A 57 34.05 -19.98 -25.33
CA LYS A 57 34.71 -21.17 -25.91
C LYS A 57 35.05 -22.23 -24.84
N GLN A 58 34.89 -21.92 -23.55
CA GLN A 58 35.18 -22.83 -22.44
C GLN A 58 33.95 -23.62 -21.99
N ASN A 59 34.09 -24.51 -21.01
CA ASN A 59 32.98 -25.26 -20.45
C ASN A 59 31.91 -24.31 -19.89
N HIS A 60 30.76 -24.27 -20.56
CA HIS A 60 29.64 -23.37 -20.25
C HIS A 60 29.17 -23.49 -18.81
N HIS A 61 29.17 -24.71 -18.24
CA HIS A 61 28.70 -24.92 -16.87
C HIS A 61 29.61 -24.21 -15.85
N MET A 62 30.93 -24.34 -15.99
CA MET A 62 31.90 -23.70 -15.09
C MET A 62 31.82 -22.18 -15.17
N VAL A 63 31.75 -21.63 -16.38
CA VAL A 63 31.69 -20.17 -16.59
C VAL A 63 30.37 -19.60 -16.09
N ASN A 64 29.24 -20.24 -16.37
CA ASN A 64 27.93 -19.80 -15.86
C ASN A 64 27.86 -19.86 -14.34
N THR A 65 28.42 -20.90 -13.69
CA THR A 65 28.42 -21.03 -12.24
C THR A 65 29.34 -20.00 -11.57
N CYS A 66 30.56 -19.80 -12.06
CA CYS A 66 31.51 -18.84 -11.48
C CYS A 66 31.00 -17.39 -11.61
N ILE A 67 30.52 -17.02 -12.79
CA ILE A 67 30.03 -15.65 -13.04
C ILE A 67 28.63 -15.45 -12.40
N GLY A 68 27.80 -16.48 -12.30
CA GLY A 68 26.50 -16.41 -11.61
C GLY A 68 26.61 -16.22 -10.09
N LEU A 69 27.67 -16.75 -9.47
CA LEU A 69 27.93 -16.62 -8.02
C LEU A 69 28.67 -15.32 -7.67
N VAL A 70 29.61 -14.88 -8.51
CA VAL A 70 30.38 -13.64 -8.31
C VAL A 70 30.36 -12.83 -9.61
N PRO A 71 29.26 -12.10 -9.88
CA PRO A 71 29.16 -11.33 -11.10
C PRO A 71 30.05 -10.09 -10.99
N GLU A 72 31.17 -10.09 -11.70
CA GLU A 72 31.78 -8.86 -12.23
C GLU A 72 31.05 -8.49 -13.53
N ALA A 73 29.72 -8.40 -13.47
CA ALA A 73 28.90 -8.03 -14.60
C ALA A 73 28.84 -6.51 -14.66
N PHE A 74 29.41 -5.94 -15.71
CA PHE A 74 29.44 -4.50 -15.93
C PHE A 74 28.99 -4.17 -17.34
N ASP A 75 28.36 -3.00 -17.46
CA ASP A 75 28.10 -2.36 -18.74
C ASP A 75 28.86 -1.04 -18.83
N TYR A 76 29.21 -0.67 -20.06
CA TYR A 76 29.93 0.57 -20.34
C TYR A 76 28.96 1.65 -20.81
N GLN A 77 28.68 2.59 -19.91
CA GLN A 77 27.61 3.59 -20.07
C GLN A 77 27.78 4.48 -21.32
N ALA A 78 29.01 4.75 -21.75
CA ALA A 78 29.28 5.62 -22.90
C ALA A 78 29.06 4.94 -24.28
N THR A 79 28.93 3.61 -24.35
CA THR A 79 28.61 2.91 -25.61
C THR A 79 27.10 2.82 -25.87
N TYR A 80 26.24 3.21 -24.91
CA TYR A 80 24.80 3.26 -25.14
C TYR A 80 24.37 4.33 -26.16
N MET A 81 25.12 5.43 -26.27
CA MET A 81 24.81 6.52 -27.21
C MET A 81 25.62 6.47 -28.52
N LYS A 82 26.67 5.63 -28.58
CA LYS A 82 27.53 5.46 -29.77
C LYS A 82 27.45 4.01 -30.25
N ALA A 83 26.33 3.65 -30.86
CA ALA A 83 26.08 2.32 -31.43
C ALA A 83 26.83 2.05 -32.75
N GLN A 84 28.01 2.64 -32.99
CA GLN A 84 28.82 2.31 -34.17
C GLN A 84 29.85 1.23 -33.81
N GLY A 85 29.57 -0.01 -34.21
CA GLY A 85 30.51 -1.14 -34.15
C GLY A 85 30.34 -2.12 -32.97
N ALA A 86 29.30 -1.99 -32.15
CA ALA A 86 29.00 -2.89 -31.03
C ALA A 86 27.82 -3.83 -31.33
N ALA A 87 27.86 -5.07 -30.82
CA ALA A 87 26.73 -6.00 -30.95
C ALA A 87 25.51 -5.56 -30.12
N GLN A 88 25.78 -5.07 -28.91
CA GLN A 88 24.99 -4.48 -27.84
C GLN A 88 25.14 -2.97 -27.55
N PRO A 89 24.11 -2.10 -27.36
CA PRO A 89 24.29 -0.89 -26.56
C PRO A 89 24.85 -1.26 -25.18
N GLY A 90 25.96 -0.65 -24.76
CA GLY A 90 26.62 -0.94 -23.48
C GLY A 90 27.67 -2.06 -23.48
N VAL A 91 27.78 -2.85 -24.56
CA VAL A 91 28.62 -4.07 -24.63
C VAL A 91 29.73 -4.02 -25.69
N GLY A 92 29.94 -2.85 -26.31
CA GLY A 92 31.02 -2.65 -27.29
C GLY A 92 32.39 -2.46 -26.62
N SER A 93 33.45 -2.91 -27.30
CA SER A 93 34.81 -2.56 -26.91
C SER A 93 35.03 -1.06 -27.16
N PRO A 94 35.44 -0.28 -26.16
CA PRO A 94 35.78 1.12 -26.39
C PRO A 94 36.97 1.20 -27.35
N ASN A 95 36.90 2.12 -28.33
CA ASN A 95 38.03 2.47 -29.19
C ASN A 95 39.05 3.40 -28.48
N ALA A 96 38.98 3.50 -27.15
CA ALA A 96 39.82 4.37 -26.35
C ALA A 96 41.14 3.66 -26.00
N TYR A 97 42.26 4.36 -26.13
CA TYR A 97 43.61 3.84 -25.93
C TYR A 97 43.98 3.57 -24.45
N ASP A 98 43.13 3.97 -23.51
CA ASP A 98 43.42 3.91 -22.07
C ASP A 98 42.41 3.01 -21.34
N GLU A 99 42.86 1.80 -20.98
CA GLU A 99 42.06 0.79 -20.28
C GLU A 99 41.59 1.30 -18.90
N GLU A 100 42.35 2.18 -18.26
CA GLU A 100 42.06 2.67 -16.90
C GLU A 100 40.89 3.68 -16.87
N GLU A 101 40.72 4.48 -17.92
CA GLU A 101 39.58 5.40 -18.06
C GLU A 101 38.28 4.64 -18.39
N VAL A 102 38.41 3.52 -19.09
CA VAL A 102 37.30 2.62 -19.41
C VAL A 102 36.80 1.90 -18.15
N GLU A 103 37.72 1.36 -17.34
CA GLU A 103 37.41 0.68 -16.07
C GLU A 103 36.68 1.61 -15.07
N LYS A 104 37.04 2.92 -15.03
CA LYS A 104 36.37 3.91 -14.17
C LYS A 104 34.90 4.16 -14.52
N ASN A 105 34.48 3.87 -15.75
CA ASN A 105 33.12 4.09 -16.24
C ASN A 105 32.25 2.81 -16.22
N TRP A 106 32.73 1.74 -15.60
CA TRP A 106 31.97 0.50 -15.44
C TRP A 106 30.88 0.63 -14.39
N ARG A 107 29.65 0.29 -14.78
CA ARG A 107 28.54 0.15 -13.85
C ARG A 107 28.36 -1.32 -13.50
N PHE A 108 28.67 -1.68 -12.25
CA PHE A 108 28.48 -3.05 -11.77
C PHE A 108 27.02 -3.32 -11.40
N HIS A 109 26.48 -4.43 -11.89
CA HIS A 109 25.08 -4.80 -11.64
C HIS A 109 24.94 -5.95 -10.62
N ASN A 110 25.47 -5.74 -9.40
CA ASN A 110 25.46 -6.77 -8.35
C ASN A 110 24.11 -6.94 -7.64
N TYR A 111 23.14 -6.06 -7.93
CA TYR A 111 21.88 -6.01 -7.20
C TYR A 111 20.93 -7.18 -7.53
N TYR A 112 21.09 -7.87 -8.67
CA TYR A 112 20.17 -8.94 -9.11
C TYR A 112 20.08 -10.12 -8.15
N GLN A 113 21.19 -10.49 -7.51
CA GLN A 113 21.21 -11.55 -6.50
C GLN A 113 20.36 -11.16 -5.29
N TRP A 114 20.25 -9.87 -5.01
CA TRP A 114 19.56 -9.32 -3.85
C TRP A 114 18.10 -8.96 -4.11
N VAL A 115 17.65 -8.90 -5.37
CA VAL A 115 16.28 -8.50 -5.74
C VAL A 115 15.24 -9.33 -5.00
N VAL A 116 15.43 -10.65 -4.93
CA VAL A 116 14.49 -11.56 -4.25
C VAL A 116 14.42 -11.23 -2.76
N PHE A 117 15.56 -11.20 -2.07
CA PHE A 117 15.62 -10.87 -0.64
C PHE A 117 15.05 -9.48 -0.35
N PHE A 118 15.33 -8.52 -1.21
CA PHE A 118 14.81 -7.17 -1.12
C PHE A 118 13.28 -7.13 -1.27
N LEU A 119 12.70 -7.82 -2.26
CA LEU A 119 11.24 -7.93 -2.41
C LEU A 119 10.59 -8.64 -1.21
N GLY A 120 11.26 -9.64 -0.64
CA GLY A 120 10.82 -10.30 0.61
C GLY A 120 10.82 -9.34 1.80
N PHE A 121 11.87 -8.53 1.95
CA PHE A 121 11.97 -7.50 2.96
C PHE A 121 10.92 -6.39 2.79
N GLN A 122 10.73 -5.91 1.56
CA GLN A 122 9.67 -4.97 1.19
C GLN A 122 8.29 -5.50 1.60
N ALA A 123 8.01 -6.77 1.30
CA ALA A 123 6.78 -7.42 1.72
C ALA A 123 6.61 -7.46 3.25
N ALA A 124 7.67 -7.75 4.01
CA ALA A 124 7.63 -7.75 5.46
C ALA A 124 7.33 -6.34 6.02
N LEU A 125 8.00 -5.32 5.50
CA LEU A 125 7.76 -3.92 5.87
C LEU A 125 6.33 -3.47 5.57
N CYS A 126 5.72 -3.88 4.46
CA CYS A 126 4.31 -3.58 4.17
C CYS A 126 3.32 -4.26 5.14
N TYR A 127 3.74 -5.27 5.90
CA TYR A 127 2.92 -5.89 6.96
C TYR A 127 3.04 -5.16 8.30
N PHE A 128 4.12 -4.41 8.51
CA PHE A 128 4.45 -3.83 9.79
C PHE A 128 3.35 -2.92 10.37
N PRO A 129 2.72 -2.00 9.62
CA PRO A 129 1.63 -1.19 10.16
C PRO A 129 0.44 -2.02 10.63
N LYS A 130 0.10 -3.09 9.91
CA LYS A 130 -0.98 -4.01 10.29
C LYS A 130 -0.67 -4.76 11.58
N PHE A 131 0.59 -5.19 11.74
CA PHE A 131 1.04 -5.83 12.98
C PHE A 131 0.87 -4.88 14.18
N ILE A 132 1.26 -3.62 14.03
CA ILE A 132 1.05 -2.58 15.06
C ILE A 132 -0.44 -2.42 15.38
N TRP A 133 -1.30 -2.27 14.36
CA TRP A 133 -2.74 -2.10 14.57
C TRP A 133 -3.36 -3.28 15.31
N ASN A 134 -3.08 -4.51 14.89
CA ASN A 134 -3.63 -5.71 15.50
C ASN A 134 -3.28 -5.80 16.99
N ASN A 135 -2.04 -5.44 17.35
CA ASN A 135 -1.59 -5.44 18.75
C ASN A 135 -2.18 -4.26 19.55
N ALA A 136 -2.46 -3.13 18.90
CA ALA A 136 -3.00 -1.94 19.56
C ALA A 136 -4.52 -1.95 19.74
N GLU A 137 -5.28 -2.58 18.82
CA GLU A 137 -6.75 -2.60 18.82
C GLU A 137 -7.34 -3.64 19.80
N GLY A 138 -6.72 -4.82 19.90
CA GLY A 138 -7.22 -5.89 20.76
C GLY A 138 -8.57 -6.51 20.33
N GLY A 139 -9.02 -6.31 19.09
CA GLY A 139 -10.22 -6.96 18.53
C GLY A 139 -11.57 -6.39 18.98
N LEU A 140 -11.60 -5.17 19.52
CA LEU A 140 -12.84 -4.53 19.98
C LEU A 140 -13.92 -4.44 18.89
N MET A 141 -13.58 -3.89 17.71
CA MET A 141 -14.55 -3.71 16.63
C MET A 141 -15.04 -5.06 16.07
N GLU A 142 -14.19 -6.09 16.06
CA GLU A 142 -14.59 -7.46 15.68
C GLU A 142 -15.61 -8.02 16.64
N THR A 143 -15.40 -7.82 17.93
CA THR A 143 -16.29 -8.30 18.98
C THR A 143 -17.63 -7.57 18.96
N ILE A 144 -17.63 -6.26 18.70
CA ILE A 144 -18.84 -5.44 18.62
C ILE A 144 -19.63 -5.73 17.34
N ALA A 145 -18.97 -5.93 16.19
CA ALA A 145 -19.67 -6.15 14.93
C ALA A 145 -20.18 -7.60 14.74
N LYS A 146 -19.50 -8.58 15.33
CA LYS A 146 -19.83 -10.01 15.18
C LYS A 146 -21.15 -10.34 15.87
N GLY A 147 -22.06 -10.99 15.14
CA GLY A 147 -23.38 -11.39 15.66
C GLY A 147 -24.52 -10.42 15.37
N LEU A 148 -24.29 -9.39 14.55
CA LEU A 148 -25.32 -8.42 14.12
C LEU A 148 -25.75 -8.63 12.66
N GLU A 149 -25.53 -9.83 12.13
CA GLU A 149 -25.88 -10.20 10.77
C GLU A 149 -27.26 -10.86 10.74
N ARG A 150 -28.27 -10.12 10.26
CA ARG A 150 -29.68 -10.53 10.31
C ARG A 150 -29.99 -11.85 9.59
N GLY A 151 -29.15 -12.23 8.62
CA GLY A 151 -29.29 -13.48 7.87
C GLY A 151 -28.73 -14.73 8.56
N LEU A 152 -28.00 -14.57 9.66
CA LEU A 152 -27.26 -15.66 10.32
C LEU A 152 -27.76 -15.96 11.75
N TYR A 153 -28.52 -15.06 12.37
CA TYR A 153 -28.93 -15.13 13.77
C TYR A 153 -30.43 -14.92 13.95
N LYS A 154 -31.03 -15.52 14.99
CA LYS A 154 -32.46 -15.36 15.33
C LYS A 154 -32.74 -13.93 15.82
N GLU A 155 -33.93 -13.38 15.55
CA GLU A 155 -34.26 -11.99 15.92
C GLU A 155 -34.11 -11.69 17.43
N GLU A 156 -34.37 -12.67 18.29
CA GLU A 156 -34.20 -12.54 19.74
C GLU A 156 -32.73 -12.37 20.17
N GLU A 157 -31.82 -13.13 19.56
CA GLU A 157 -30.37 -13.02 19.79
C GLU A 157 -29.82 -11.68 19.28
N VAL A 158 -30.31 -11.21 18.13
CA VAL A 158 -29.92 -9.90 17.60
C VAL A 158 -30.43 -8.79 18.53
N SER A 159 -31.66 -8.91 19.09
CA SER A 159 -32.24 -7.91 20.00
C SER A 159 -31.46 -7.79 21.32
N SER A 160 -31.02 -8.91 21.90
CA SER A 160 -30.21 -8.89 23.12
C SER A 160 -28.82 -8.28 22.87
N ARG A 161 -28.17 -8.63 21.75
CA ARG A 161 -26.89 -8.05 21.32
C ARG A 161 -26.98 -6.54 21.07
N LYS A 162 -28.07 -6.06 20.43
CA LYS A 162 -28.33 -4.62 20.25
C LYS A 162 -28.29 -3.88 21.59
N LYS A 163 -28.93 -4.41 22.64
CA LYS A 163 -28.93 -3.80 23.99
C LYS A 163 -27.53 -3.73 24.58
N VAL A 164 -26.78 -4.83 24.55
CA VAL A 164 -25.41 -4.92 25.05
C VAL A 164 -24.50 -3.86 24.41
N ILE A 165 -24.67 -3.59 23.11
CA ILE A 165 -23.87 -2.60 22.39
C ILE A 165 -24.25 -1.17 22.79
N VAL A 166 -25.54 -0.88 22.91
CA VAL A 166 -26.02 0.42 23.37
C VAL A 166 -25.52 0.70 24.78
N ASP A 167 -25.63 -0.28 25.69
CA ASP A 167 -25.14 -0.17 27.08
C ASP A 167 -23.62 0.04 27.11
N TYR A 168 -22.86 -0.68 26.28
CA TYR A 168 -21.42 -0.47 26.15
C TYR A 168 -21.07 0.94 25.68
N ILE A 169 -21.71 1.43 24.60
CA ILE A 169 -21.43 2.76 24.04
C ILE A 169 -21.75 3.86 25.06
N ILE A 170 -22.87 3.74 25.77
CA ILE A 170 -23.27 4.70 26.81
C ILE A 170 -22.27 4.66 27.98
N LYS A 171 -21.90 3.47 28.46
CA LYS A 171 -20.97 3.30 29.59
C LYS A 171 -19.56 3.82 29.29
N HIS A 172 -19.12 3.72 28.04
CA HIS A 172 -17.76 4.10 27.63
C HIS A 172 -17.69 5.39 26.81
N ILE A 173 -18.75 6.20 26.81
CA ILE A 173 -18.79 7.46 26.08
C ILE A 173 -17.64 8.38 26.52
N ARG A 174 -17.04 9.11 25.57
CA ARG A 174 -15.86 9.99 25.74
C ARG A 174 -14.52 9.29 26.04
N MET A 175 -14.48 7.97 26.24
CA MET A 175 -13.21 7.25 26.45
C MET A 175 -12.55 6.77 25.15
N HIS A 176 -13.25 6.88 24.01
CA HIS A 176 -12.80 6.33 22.73
C HIS A 176 -11.83 7.24 21.94
N ASN A 177 -11.49 8.43 22.44
CA ASN A 177 -10.58 9.34 21.74
C ASN A 177 -9.20 8.69 21.48
N SER A 178 -8.65 7.97 22.47
CA SER A 178 -7.36 7.27 22.32
C SER A 178 -7.40 6.21 21.21
N TYR A 179 -8.54 5.51 21.06
CA TYR A 179 -8.73 4.51 20.00
C TYR A 179 -8.64 5.14 18.61
N VAL A 180 -9.29 6.29 18.40
CA VAL A 180 -9.27 6.99 17.10
C VAL A 180 -7.88 7.53 16.75
N PHE A 181 -7.19 8.13 17.72
CA PHE A 181 -5.83 8.62 17.48
C PHE A 181 -4.87 7.48 17.14
N LYS A 182 -4.97 6.32 17.82
CA LYS A 182 -4.20 5.12 17.45
C LYS A 182 -4.52 4.66 16.02
N TYR A 183 -5.79 4.70 15.62
CA TYR A 183 -6.22 4.30 14.28
C TYR A 183 -5.66 5.24 13.20
N TRP A 184 -5.85 6.56 13.34
CA TRP A 184 -5.32 7.54 12.39
C TRP A 184 -3.79 7.56 12.35
N PHE A 185 -3.14 7.34 13.50
CA PHE A 185 -1.69 7.17 13.54
C PHE A 185 -1.24 5.95 12.74
N CYS A 186 -1.96 4.83 12.83
CA CYS A 186 -1.68 3.66 12.00
C CYS A 186 -1.92 3.92 10.50
N GLU A 187 -2.97 4.68 10.14
CA GLU A 187 -3.18 5.11 8.75
C GLU A 187 -2.02 5.97 8.24
N LEU A 188 -1.52 6.90 9.07
CA LEU A 188 -0.34 7.71 8.76
C LEU A 188 0.92 6.85 8.59
N LEU A 189 1.15 5.89 9.49
CA LEU A 189 2.26 4.94 9.37
C LEU A 189 2.18 4.12 8.08
N CYS A 190 0.99 3.78 7.59
CA CYS A 190 0.84 3.11 6.30
C CYS A 190 1.28 3.99 5.13
N PHE A 191 0.91 5.27 5.16
CA PHE A 191 1.34 6.22 4.13
C PHE A 191 2.85 6.42 4.15
N ILE A 192 3.43 6.67 5.34
CA ILE A 192 4.88 6.79 5.51
C ILE A 192 5.59 5.53 5.04
N ASN A 193 5.04 4.35 5.32
CA ASN A 193 5.59 3.08 4.86
C ASN A 193 5.62 3.04 3.32
N ILE A 194 4.49 3.25 2.63
CA ILE A 194 4.45 3.19 1.15
C ILE A 194 5.39 4.22 0.50
N VAL A 195 5.44 5.45 1.03
CA VAL A 195 6.38 6.47 0.54
C VAL A 195 7.83 6.06 0.81
N GLY A 196 8.13 5.55 2.00
CA GLY A 196 9.44 5.02 2.34
C GLY A 196 9.86 3.85 1.45
N GLN A 197 8.93 2.97 1.07
CA GLN A 197 9.20 1.86 0.15
C GLN A 197 9.61 2.35 -1.24
N LEU A 198 8.96 3.40 -1.76
CA LEU A 198 9.34 4.02 -3.03
C LEU A 198 10.79 4.53 -2.99
N PHE A 199 11.17 5.23 -1.92
CA PHE A 199 12.55 5.71 -1.73
C PHE A 199 13.56 4.58 -1.51
N LEU A 200 13.17 3.51 -0.81
CA LEU A 200 14.03 2.34 -0.62
C LEU A 200 14.31 1.62 -1.93
N ILE A 201 13.30 1.46 -2.80
CA ILE A 201 13.49 0.88 -4.14
C ILE A 201 14.38 1.80 -4.99
N ASP A 202 14.16 3.11 -4.93
CA ASP A 202 14.97 4.08 -5.65
C ASP A 202 16.45 4.02 -5.27
N LYS A 203 16.75 4.00 -3.97
CA LYS A 203 18.11 3.82 -3.48
C LYS A 203 18.70 2.45 -3.88
N PHE A 204 17.89 1.39 -3.88
CA PHE A 204 18.32 0.05 -4.26
C PHE A 204 18.68 -0.06 -5.75
N LEU A 205 17.98 0.66 -6.62
CA LEU A 205 18.20 0.65 -8.08
C LEU A 205 19.15 1.75 -8.58
N GLY A 206 19.69 2.59 -7.69
CA GLY A 206 20.67 3.62 -8.02
C GLY A 206 20.09 4.98 -8.41
N GLY A 207 18.91 5.35 -7.90
CA GLY A 207 18.41 6.75 -7.91
C GLY A 207 17.52 7.16 -9.10
N GLU A 208 17.20 6.23 -10.00
CA GLU A 208 16.43 6.51 -11.23
C GLU A 208 15.02 5.89 -11.20
N PHE A 209 14.61 5.25 -10.10
CA PHE A 209 13.32 4.56 -10.02
C PHE A 209 12.14 5.52 -9.87
N LEU A 210 12.30 6.65 -9.17
CA LEU A 210 11.19 7.58 -8.97
C LEU A 210 10.74 8.22 -10.29
N LYS A 211 11.69 8.56 -11.17
CA LYS A 211 11.43 9.15 -12.50
C LYS A 211 10.96 8.11 -13.52
N TYR A 212 11.11 6.83 -13.21
CA TYR A 212 10.88 5.74 -14.13
C TYR A 212 9.44 5.66 -14.66
N GLY A 213 8.44 5.74 -13.79
CA GLY A 213 7.04 5.61 -14.19
C GLY A 213 6.59 6.64 -15.25
N PRO A 214 6.80 7.95 -15.03
CA PRO A 214 6.51 8.97 -16.02
C PRO A 214 7.26 8.74 -17.33
N SER A 215 8.55 8.42 -17.25
CA SER A 215 9.36 8.10 -18.43
C SER A 215 8.78 6.93 -19.22
N VAL A 216 8.35 5.84 -18.58
CA VAL A 216 7.73 4.69 -19.28
C VAL A 216 6.46 5.08 -20.04
N VAL A 217 5.66 6.01 -19.51
CA VAL A 217 4.47 6.52 -20.21
C VAL A 217 4.88 7.32 -21.44
N GLU A 218 5.84 8.23 -21.29
CA GLU A 218 6.37 9.07 -22.37
C GLU A 218 6.99 8.23 -23.51
N TYR A 219 7.87 7.27 -23.18
CA TYR A 219 8.46 6.37 -24.18
C TYR A 219 7.44 5.39 -24.78
N SER A 220 6.28 5.17 -24.16
CA SER A 220 5.21 4.35 -24.75
C SER A 220 4.53 5.01 -25.94
N GLU A 221 4.68 6.33 -26.09
CA GLU A 221 4.09 7.11 -27.17
C GLU A 221 5.05 7.31 -28.36
N MET A 222 6.32 6.90 -28.21
CA MET A 222 7.36 6.98 -29.25
C MET A 222 7.40 5.73 -30.16
N ASP A 223 7.86 5.92 -31.40
CA ASP A 223 8.03 4.84 -32.39
C ASP A 223 9.07 3.80 -31.93
N GLN A 224 8.82 2.53 -32.22
CA GLN A 224 9.59 1.39 -31.69
C GLN A 224 11.08 1.38 -32.10
N GLU A 225 11.44 2.02 -33.22
CA GLU A 225 12.82 2.01 -33.75
C GLU A 225 13.76 3.00 -33.03
N GLU A 226 13.23 4.09 -32.44
CA GLU A 226 14.01 5.06 -31.65
C GLU A 226 13.94 4.83 -30.13
N ARG A 227 13.20 3.80 -29.71
CA ARG A 227 12.90 3.54 -28.31
C ARG A 227 14.09 2.89 -27.59
N VAL A 228 14.93 3.70 -26.96
CA VAL A 228 15.85 3.22 -25.91
C VAL A 228 15.16 3.34 -24.57
N ASP A 229 14.58 2.24 -24.08
CA ASP A 229 13.98 2.22 -22.74
C ASP A 229 15.08 2.56 -21.69
N PRO A 230 14.90 3.61 -20.85
CA PRO A 230 15.90 3.98 -19.82
C PRO A 230 16.18 2.85 -18.82
N MET A 231 15.28 1.86 -18.77
CA MET A 231 15.41 0.70 -17.91
C MET A 231 16.52 -0.26 -18.36
N ILE A 232 16.99 -0.19 -19.62
CA ILE A 232 18.11 -1.03 -20.08
C ILE A 232 19.40 -0.66 -19.31
N PHE A 233 19.53 0.58 -18.83
CA PHE A 233 20.66 1.01 -18.01
C PHE A 233 20.62 0.48 -16.58
N ILE A 234 19.43 0.14 -16.09
CA ILE A 234 19.27 -0.40 -14.73
C ILE A 234 19.27 -1.91 -14.83
N PHE A 235 18.41 -2.47 -15.71
CA PHE A 235 18.15 -3.89 -15.97
C PHE A 235 18.62 -4.34 -17.37
N PRO A 236 19.93 -4.35 -17.69
CA PRO A 236 20.45 -4.89 -18.94
C PRO A 236 20.02 -6.34 -19.19
N ARG A 237 19.73 -6.64 -20.45
CA ARG A 237 19.40 -8.00 -20.91
C ARG A 237 20.66 -8.76 -21.35
N MET A 238 21.74 -8.04 -21.63
CA MET A 238 23.06 -8.57 -21.94
C MET A 238 24.11 -7.74 -21.22
N THR A 239 25.16 -8.40 -20.71
CA THR A 239 26.27 -7.73 -20.04
C THR A 239 27.61 -8.34 -20.48
N LYS A 240 28.70 -7.60 -20.26
CA LYS A 240 30.05 -8.12 -20.37
C LYS A 240 30.52 -8.60 -19.00
N CYS A 241 31.15 -9.78 -18.98
CA CYS A 241 31.72 -10.34 -17.77
C CYS A 241 33.19 -10.70 -17.98
N HIS A 242 34.03 -10.38 -17.00
CA HIS A 242 35.41 -10.84 -16.96
C HIS A 242 35.51 -12.18 -16.23
N PHE A 243 36.17 -13.14 -16.88
CA PHE A 243 36.49 -14.43 -16.31
C PHE A 243 38.01 -14.58 -16.21
N HIS A 244 38.51 -14.62 -14.97
CA HIS A 244 39.92 -14.85 -14.67
C HIS A 244 40.22 -16.35 -14.64
N LYS A 245 41.17 -16.81 -15.45
CA LYS A 245 41.67 -18.20 -15.44
C LYS A 245 43.18 -18.20 -15.19
N PHE A 246 43.67 -19.19 -14.46
CA PHE A 246 45.09 -19.43 -14.30
C PHE A 246 45.63 -20.22 -15.50
N GLY A 247 46.62 -19.65 -16.19
CA GLY A 247 47.34 -20.32 -17.26
C GLY A 247 48.28 -21.42 -16.73
N PRO A 248 48.88 -22.24 -17.61
CA PRO A 248 49.83 -23.29 -17.21
C PRO A 248 51.07 -22.76 -16.47
N SER A 249 51.39 -21.47 -16.64
CA SER A 249 52.47 -20.78 -15.92
C SER A 249 52.04 -20.20 -14.56
N GLY A 250 50.78 -20.38 -14.15
CA GLY A 250 50.22 -19.79 -12.93
C GLY A 250 49.87 -18.30 -13.03
N THR A 251 50.07 -17.68 -14.20
CA THR A 251 49.68 -16.28 -14.46
C THR A 251 48.17 -16.16 -14.68
N ILE A 252 47.61 -15.01 -14.27
CA ILE A 252 46.17 -14.70 -14.45
C ILE A 252 45.95 -14.28 -15.90
N GLU A 253 45.09 -15.01 -16.62
CA GLU A 253 44.58 -14.65 -17.94
C GLU A 253 43.15 -14.13 -17.81
N ARG A 254 42.91 -12.88 -18.22
CA ARG A 254 41.58 -12.26 -18.35
C ARG A 254 40.91 -12.72 -19.63
N LYS A 255 39.68 -13.23 -19.55
CA LYS A 255 38.85 -13.56 -20.73
C LYS A 255 37.49 -12.91 -20.64
N ASP A 256 37.06 -12.34 -21.75
CA ASP A 256 35.77 -11.69 -21.87
C ASP A 256 34.70 -12.70 -22.29
N ALA A 257 33.55 -12.65 -21.62
CA ALA A 257 32.37 -13.41 -21.98
C ALA A 257 31.17 -12.49 -22.16
N PHE A 258 30.36 -12.77 -23.18
CA PHE A 258 29.05 -12.14 -23.37
C PHE A 258 28.00 -12.95 -22.61
N CYS A 259 27.27 -12.32 -21.70
CA CYS A 259 26.30 -13.01 -20.86
C CYS A 259 24.88 -12.45 -21.04
N LEU A 260 23.92 -13.34 -21.27
CA LEU A 260 22.49 -13.04 -21.33
C LEU A 260 21.87 -13.15 -19.94
N LEU A 261 21.10 -12.13 -19.54
CA LEU A 261 20.40 -12.04 -18.25
C LEU A 261 18.89 -12.06 -18.48
N PRO A 262 18.28 -13.21 -18.81
CA PRO A 262 16.84 -13.30 -19.09
C PRO A 262 15.96 -12.92 -17.89
N LEU A 263 16.46 -13.12 -16.66
CA LEU A 263 15.75 -12.75 -15.44
C LEU A 263 15.48 -11.24 -15.31
N ASN A 264 16.26 -10.41 -15.99
CA ASN A 264 16.10 -8.97 -15.94
C ASN A 264 14.88 -8.49 -16.70
N ILE A 265 14.44 -9.24 -17.71
CA ILE A 265 13.16 -8.98 -18.39
C ILE A 265 12.00 -9.13 -17.41
N LEU A 266 12.04 -10.16 -16.56
CA LEU A 266 11.02 -10.34 -15.52
C LEU A 266 11.10 -9.23 -14.47
N ASN A 267 12.31 -8.92 -13.98
CA ASN A 267 12.52 -7.83 -13.03
C ASN A 267 11.99 -6.50 -13.57
N GLU A 268 12.33 -6.14 -14.81
CA GLU A 268 11.84 -4.94 -15.50
C GLU A 268 10.32 -4.84 -15.40
N LYS A 269 9.58 -5.89 -15.76
CA LYS A 269 8.11 -5.88 -15.72
C LYS A 269 7.54 -5.84 -14.30
N VAL A 270 8.19 -6.53 -13.34
CA VAL A 270 7.78 -6.51 -11.93
C VAL A 270 7.93 -5.10 -11.35
N PHE A 271 9.07 -4.44 -11.57
CA PHE A 271 9.34 -3.12 -11.02
C PHE A 271 8.47 -2.02 -11.65
N ILE A 272 8.12 -2.11 -12.94
CA ILE A 272 7.08 -1.25 -13.56
C ILE A 272 5.76 -1.39 -12.79
N LEU A 273 5.31 -2.63 -12.60
CA LEU A 273 4.02 -2.92 -11.98
C LEU A 273 4.00 -2.44 -10.51
N VAL A 274 5.09 -2.66 -9.78
CA VAL A 274 5.28 -2.16 -8.40
C VAL A 274 5.26 -0.62 -8.35
N TRP A 275 5.91 0.07 -9.29
CA TRP A 275 5.95 1.53 -9.33
C TRP A 275 4.55 2.12 -9.41
N PHE A 276 3.77 1.74 -10.44
CA PHE A 276 2.41 2.25 -10.62
C PHE A 276 1.52 1.91 -9.44
N TRP A 277 1.69 0.71 -8.88
CA TRP A 277 0.93 0.28 -7.73
C TRP A 277 1.20 1.13 -6.48
N PHE A 278 2.47 1.34 -6.13
CA PHE A 278 2.83 2.14 -4.95
C PHE A 278 2.46 3.61 -5.12
N VAL A 279 2.56 4.17 -6.32
CA VAL A 279 2.11 5.55 -6.60
C VAL A 279 0.59 5.68 -6.44
N ILE A 280 -0.20 4.75 -7.01
CA ILE A 280 -1.66 4.75 -6.82
C ILE A 280 -2.02 4.62 -5.33
N LEU A 281 -1.36 3.71 -4.61
CA LEU A 281 -1.57 3.56 -3.17
C LEU A 281 -1.21 4.81 -2.39
N ALA A 282 -0.10 5.48 -2.72
CA ALA A 282 0.32 6.72 -2.07
C ALA A 282 -0.72 7.82 -2.29
N ILE A 283 -1.25 7.97 -3.51
CA ILE A 283 -2.30 8.95 -3.81
C ILE A 283 -3.59 8.64 -3.03
N LEU A 284 -4.04 7.38 -3.04
CA LEU A 284 -5.26 6.97 -2.33
C LEU A 284 -5.13 7.13 -0.80
N LEU A 285 -3.99 6.75 -0.22
CA LEU A 285 -3.71 6.94 1.20
C LEU A 285 -3.56 8.41 1.57
N GLY A 286 -2.91 9.21 0.72
CA GLY A 286 -2.80 10.66 0.89
C GLY A 286 -4.17 11.33 0.88
N ALA A 287 -5.01 11.01 -0.10
CA ALA A 287 -6.39 11.51 -0.17
C ALA A 287 -7.22 11.10 1.06
N LEU A 288 -7.02 9.88 1.55
CA LEU A 288 -7.66 9.40 2.78
C LEU A 288 -7.22 10.23 3.99
N ILE A 289 -5.92 10.48 4.17
CA ILE A 289 -5.40 11.29 5.28
C ILE A 289 -5.95 12.72 5.21
N VAL A 290 -5.98 13.33 4.03
CA VAL A 290 -6.60 14.65 3.82
C VAL A 290 -8.08 14.64 4.22
N TYR A 291 -8.81 13.58 3.85
CA TYR A 291 -10.20 13.40 4.28
C TYR A 291 -10.34 13.26 5.82
N ARG A 292 -9.41 12.58 6.51
CA ARG A 292 -9.40 12.51 7.99
C ARG A 292 -9.14 13.87 8.62
N VAL A 293 -8.17 14.62 8.11
CA VAL A 293 -7.87 15.98 8.59
C VAL A 293 -9.07 16.90 8.39
N ALA A 294 -9.79 16.78 7.27
CA ALA A 294 -11.03 17.52 7.03
C ALA A 294 -12.13 17.15 8.04
N LEU A 295 -12.31 15.86 8.36
CA LEU A 295 -13.28 15.41 9.39
C LEU A 295 -12.90 15.86 10.81
N PHE A 296 -11.60 15.96 11.10
CA PHE A 296 -11.10 16.48 12.37
C PHE A 296 -11.41 17.97 12.52
N THR A 297 -11.01 18.77 11.52
CA THR A 297 -11.12 20.24 11.52
C THR A 297 -12.54 20.75 11.30
N MET A 298 -13.37 20.05 10.51
CA MET A 298 -14.73 20.48 10.17
C MET A 298 -15.78 19.58 10.83
N PRO A 299 -16.33 19.96 11.99
CA PRO A 299 -17.37 19.17 12.66
C PRO A 299 -18.66 19.02 11.83
N GLY A 300 -18.96 19.98 10.95
CA GLY A 300 -20.14 19.91 10.07
C GLY A 300 -20.09 18.82 8.98
N LEU A 301 -18.91 18.27 8.67
CA LEU A 301 -18.78 17.16 7.72
C LEU A 301 -19.14 15.79 8.34
N ARG A 302 -19.05 15.69 9.67
CA ARG A 302 -19.26 14.45 10.43
C ARG A 302 -20.66 13.84 10.28
N PRO A 303 -21.77 14.58 10.48
CA PRO A 303 -23.11 14.00 10.33
C PRO A 303 -23.41 13.66 8.86
N ARG A 304 -22.93 14.47 7.90
CA ARG A 304 -23.07 14.19 6.46
C ARG A 304 -22.34 12.92 6.05
N ALA A 305 -21.14 12.69 6.57
CA ALA A 305 -20.36 11.48 6.32
C ALA A 305 -21.08 10.22 6.82
N MET A 306 -21.67 10.26 8.02
CA MET A 306 -22.47 9.15 8.55
C MET A 306 -23.73 8.89 7.72
N HIS A 307 -24.47 9.94 7.37
CA HIS A 307 -25.71 9.81 6.59
C HIS A 307 -25.46 9.25 5.18
N LYS A 308 -24.32 9.61 4.56
CA LYS A 308 -23.92 9.05 3.25
C LYS A 308 -23.72 7.54 3.30
N HIS A 309 -23.17 7.01 4.40
CA HIS A 309 -22.95 5.58 4.57
C HIS A 309 -24.22 4.82 4.92
N ASN A 310 -25.10 5.40 5.73
CA ASN A 310 -26.37 4.78 6.07
C ASN A 310 -27.54 5.77 6.00
N LYS A 311 -28.24 5.71 4.88
CA LYS A 311 -29.44 6.53 4.61
C LYS A 311 -30.67 6.10 5.41
N ALA A 312 -30.64 4.94 6.07
CA ALA A 312 -31.77 4.45 6.84
C ALA A 312 -32.04 5.28 8.11
N VAL A 313 -31.04 6.05 8.59
CA VAL A 313 -31.15 6.92 9.75
C VAL A 313 -31.42 8.36 9.31
N THR A 314 -32.39 9.02 9.94
CA THR A 314 -32.72 10.42 9.64
C THR A 314 -31.57 11.35 9.99
N MET A 315 -31.38 12.40 9.18
CA MET A 315 -30.29 13.37 9.37
C MET A 315 -30.37 14.05 10.74
N GLU A 316 -31.58 14.42 11.18
CA GLU A 316 -31.83 15.05 12.48
C GLU A 316 -31.32 14.18 13.66
N THR A 317 -31.56 12.86 13.60
CA THR A 317 -31.09 11.93 14.64
C THR A 317 -29.56 11.85 14.67
N ILE A 318 -28.92 11.85 13.49
CA ILE A 318 -27.46 11.82 13.38
C ILE A 318 -26.85 13.11 13.90
N GLU A 319 -27.43 14.27 13.56
CA GLU A 319 -26.96 15.58 14.03
C GLU A 319 -27.09 15.70 15.56
N ALA A 320 -28.23 15.28 16.13
CA ALA A 320 -28.44 15.29 17.57
C ALA A 320 -27.39 14.46 18.32
N ILE A 321 -27.03 13.27 17.82
CA ILE A 321 -26.00 12.42 18.43
C ILE A 321 -24.59 13.00 18.20
N THR A 322 -24.29 13.43 16.98
CA THR A 322 -22.94 13.93 16.61
C THR A 322 -22.56 15.19 17.37
N ASN A 323 -23.53 16.07 17.65
CA ASN A 323 -23.29 17.30 18.41
C ASN A 323 -23.03 17.04 19.90
N LYS A 324 -23.50 15.91 20.44
CA LYS A 324 -23.35 15.54 21.87
C LYS A 324 -22.19 14.57 22.13
N THR A 325 -21.67 13.93 21.09
CA THR A 325 -20.62 12.91 21.20
C THR A 325 -19.22 13.48 20.95
N SER A 326 -18.21 12.86 21.56
CA SER A 326 -16.82 13.20 21.25
C SER A 326 -16.42 12.65 19.87
N ILE A 327 -15.30 13.13 19.32
CA ILE A 327 -14.79 12.62 18.04
C ILE A 327 -14.51 11.11 18.08
N GLY A 328 -14.08 10.62 19.24
CA GLY A 328 -13.86 9.21 19.54
C GLY A 328 -15.11 8.36 19.31
N ASP A 329 -16.19 8.79 19.95
CA ASP A 329 -17.47 8.07 19.92
C ASP A 329 -18.12 8.16 18.53
N TRP A 330 -18.08 9.35 17.92
CA TRP A 330 -18.55 9.57 16.55
C TRP A 330 -17.85 8.62 15.57
N TRP A 331 -16.53 8.48 15.70
CA TRP A 331 -15.75 7.59 14.84
C TRP A 331 -16.15 6.13 14.99
N ILE A 332 -16.36 5.65 16.23
CA ILE A 332 -16.81 4.28 16.46
C ILE A 332 -18.19 4.06 15.84
N LEU A 333 -19.13 4.98 16.01
CA LEU A 333 -20.45 4.90 15.38
C LEU A 333 -20.34 4.91 13.84
N TYR A 334 -19.45 5.75 13.30
CA TYR A 334 -19.15 5.78 11.88
C TYR A 334 -18.59 4.45 11.37
N VAL A 335 -17.60 3.85 12.05
CA VAL A 335 -17.05 2.53 11.67
C VAL A 335 -18.09 1.43 11.83
N LEU A 336 -18.89 1.47 12.90
CA LEU A 336 -19.97 0.53 13.16
C LEU A 336 -21.01 0.54 12.04
N SER A 337 -21.34 1.72 11.50
CA SER A 337 -22.27 1.89 10.38
C SER A 337 -21.84 1.15 9.11
N THR A 338 -20.54 0.89 8.95
CA THR A 338 -19.99 0.15 7.80
C THR A 338 -19.90 -1.36 8.02
N ASN A 339 -20.03 -1.82 9.26
CA ASN A 339 -19.90 -3.24 9.64
C ASN A 339 -21.24 -3.91 9.99
N ILE A 340 -22.31 -3.15 10.16
CA ILE A 340 -23.64 -3.65 10.55
C ILE A 340 -24.65 -3.43 9.43
N ASP A 341 -25.67 -4.29 9.35
CA ASP A 341 -26.82 -4.12 8.48
C ASP A 341 -27.49 -2.73 8.67
N PRO A 342 -27.83 -2.01 7.58
CA PRO A 342 -28.37 -0.66 7.67
C PRO A 342 -29.60 -0.51 8.57
N LEU A 343 -30.49 -1.52 8.63
CA LEU A 343 -31.71 -1.50 9.44
C LEU A 343 -31.40 -1.71 10.92
N ILE A 344 -30.48 -2.62 11.24
CA ILE A 344 -30.03 -2.86 12.62
C ILE A 344 -29.34 -1.62 13.17
N TYR A 345 -28.49 -0.98 12.37
CA TYR A 345 -27.83 0.25 12.75
C TYR A 345 -28.84 1.39 13.03
N ARG A 346 -29.91 1.51 12.24
CA ARG A 346 -30.98 2.47 12.50
C ARG A 346 -31.66 2.25 13.85
N ASP A 347 -31.96 1.00 14.20
CA ASP A 347 -32.57 0.68 15.50
C ASP A 347 -31.62 1.04 16.67
N ILE A 348 -30.32 0.79 16.51
CA ILE A 348 -29.31 1.16 17.52
C ILE A 348 -29.25 2.69 17.68
N MET A 349 -29.17 3.43 16.58
CA MET A 349 -29.05 4.90 16.60
C MET A 349 -30.31 5.57 17.18
N THR A 350 -31.50 5.07 16.85
CA THR A 350 -32.76 5.61 17.39
C THR A 350 -32.90 5.36 18.89
N LYS A 351 -32.49 4.18 19.39
CA LYS A 351 -32.42 3.90 20.84
C LYS A 351 -31.40 4.78 21.53
N LEU A 352 -30.20 4.89 20.98
CA LEU A 352 -29.12 5.72 21.53
C LEU A 352 -29.53 7.19 21.64
N SER A 353 -30.21 7.73 20.61
CA SER A 353 -30.73 9.11 20.64
C SER A 353 -31.71 9.34 21.80
N LYS A 354 -32.64 8.40 22.03
CA LYS A 354 -33.61 8.49 23.13
C LYS A 354 -32.94 8.47 24.51
N GLU A 355 -32.00 7.55 24.72
CA GLU A 355 -31.26 7.43 25.99
C GLU A 355 -30.43 8.70 26.28
N ILE A 356 -29.73 9.24 25.28
CA ILE A 356 -28.97 10.48 25.42
C ILE A 356 -29.88 11.67 25.74
N GLN A 357 -31.04 11.79 25.07
CA GLN A 357 -32.02 12.84 25.38
C GLN A 357 -32.57 12.73 26.80
N THR A 358 -32.80 11.50 27.27
CA THR A 358 -33.36 11.23 28.61
C THR A 358 -32.34 11.53 29.72
N ALA A 359 -31.07 11.21 29.48
CA ALA A 359 -29.97 11.55 30.39
C ALA A 359 -29.77 13.08 30.51
N ASP A 360 -29.96 13.84 29.43
CA ASP A 360 -29.86 15.30 29.46
C ASP A 360 -31.06 15.95 30.16
N SER A 361 -32.28 15.44 29.97
CA SER A 361 -33.46 15.94 30.68
C SER A 361 -33.39 15.73 32.19
N ASN A 362 -32.77 14.63 32.64
CA ASN A 362 -32.60 14.33 34.06
C ASN A 362 -31.48 15.16 34.74
N ASN A 363 -30.57 15.74 33.95
CA ASN A 363 -29.47 16.59 34.44
C ASN A 363 -29.75 18.09 34.26
N ALA A 364 -30.91 18.48 33.72
CA ALA A 364 -31.34 19.87 33.72
C ALA A 364 -31.53 20.32 35.17
N PRO A 365 -30.90 21.42 35.63
CA PRO A 365 -31.13 21.90 36.98
C PRO A 365 -32.61 22.18 37.12
N TYR A 366 -33.21 21.64 38.19
CA TYR A 366 -34.55 21.98 38.65
C TYR A 366 -34.67 23.50 38.64
N GLY A 367 -35.32 24.03 37.60
CA GLY A 367 -35.82 25.39 37.60
C GLY A 367 -36.87 25.43 38.69
N ASP A 368 -36.56 26.20 39.73
CA ASP A 368 -37.39 26.51 40.88
C ASP A 368 -38.87 26.63 40.49
N GLY A 369 -39.67 25.70 41.00
CA GLY A 369 -41.12 25.78 40.97
C GLY A 369 -41.60 26.13 42.37
N GLY A 370 -42.05 27.37 42.58
CA GLY A 370 -42.84 27.70 43.75
C GLY A 370 -42.99 29.20 44.03
N GLY A 371 -44.19 29.75 43.82
CA GLY A 371 -44.57 31.03 44.41
C GLY A 371 -45.76 31.70 43.72
N GLY A 372 -46.97 31.33 44.15
CA GLY A 372 -48.21 31.93 43.66
C GLY A 372 -48.45 33.36 44.17
N GLY A 373 -49.24 34.09 43.38
CA GLY A 373 -50.17 35.15 43.80
C GLY A 373 -49.55 36.47 44.26
N TYR A 374 -49.83 37.57 43.54
CA TYR A 374 -50.63 38.69 44.03
C TYR A 374 -51.01 39.64 42.88
N HIS A 375 -52.16 40.26 43.09
CA HIS A 375 -52.96 41.14 42.25
C HIS A 375 -52.42 42.58 42.23
N SER A 376 -52.34 43.26 41.07
CA SER A 376 -52.61 44.70 40.85
C SER A 376 -52.30 45.04 39.38
N SER A 377 -53.29 45.31 38.51
CA SER A 377 -53.97 46.60 38.29
C SER A 377 -53.07 47.73 37.72
N SER A 378 -53.50 48.20 36.55
CA SER A 378 -53.38 49.56 35.98
C SER A 378 -52.15 49.99 35.16
N ILE A 379 -52.44 50.26 33.87
CA ILE A 379 -52.29 51.54 33.14
C ILE A 379 -50.96 52.29 33.33
N LYS A 380 -50.11 52.29 32.29
CA LYS A 380 -49.94 53.42 31.33
C LYS A 380 -49.10 52.98 30.14
#